data_AF-A0A7C1WK08-F1
#
_entry.id   AF-A0A7C1WK08-F1
#
_cell.length_a   1.000
_cell.length_b   1.000
_cell.length_c   1.000
_cell.angle_alpha   90.00
_cell.angle_beta   90.00
_cell.angle_gamma   90.00
#
_symmetry.space_group_name_H-M   'P 1'
#
loop_
_entity.id
_entity.type
_entity.pdbx_description
1 polymer ?
#
loop_
_entity_poly.entity_id
_entity_poly.type
_entity_poly.pdbx_seq_one_letter_code
_entity_poly.pdbx_strand_id
1 'polypeptide(L)' 'MKWITRSHVHVDRVACPWLITRFVDNQAEFLFVPKSQVDEVAAQT' A
#
# COMPACT_ATOMS: atom_id res chain seq x y z
N MET A 1 1.33 0.52 -10.81
CA MET A 1 2.24 -0.39 -10.04
C MET A 1 1.51 -0.93 -8.81
N LYS A 2 1.92 -2.07 -8.24
CA LYS A 2 1.39 -2.57 -6.97
C LYS A 2 2.17 -2.01 -5.78
N TRP A 3 1.45 -1.46 -4.82
CA TRP A 3 1.98 -0.85 -3.60
C TRP A 3 1.56 -1.66 -2.40
N ILE A 4 2.51 -1.99 -1.53
CA ILE A 4 2.26 -2.82 -0.35
C ILE A 4 2.40 -1.96 0.90
N THR A 5 1.43 -2.08 1.81
CA THR A 5 1.48 -1.40 3.10
C THR A 5 0.91 -2.29 4.20
N ARG A 6 1.11 -1.87 5.45
CA ARG A 6 0.67 -2.62 6.63
C ARG A 6 -0.85 -2.57 6.77
N SER A 7 -1.45 -3.70 7.08
CA SER A 7 -2.87 -3.82 7.45
C SER A 7 -3.14 -3.11 8.78
N HIS A 8 -4.42 -2.82 9.05
CA HIS A 8 -4.97 -1.94 10.08
C HIS A 8 -5.05 -0.46 9.68
N VAL A 9 -6.21 0.13 10.00
CA VAL A 9 -6.52 1.53 9.69
C VAL A 9 -5.69 2.45 10.58
N HIS A 10 -4.83 3.22 9.94
CA HIS A 10 -4.23 4.42 10.50
C HIS A 10 -4.35 5.53 9.46
N VAL A 11 -4.40 6.78 9.91
CA VAL A 11 -4.60 7.94 9.03
C VAL A 11 -3.55 7.99 7.91
N ASP A 12 -2.28 7.71 8.22
CA ASP A 12 -1.18 7.64 7.25
C ASP A 12 -1.42 6.57 6.17
N ARG A 13 -1.96 5.41 6.56
CA ARG A 13 -2.16 4.26 5.67
C ARG A 13 -3.37 4.38 4.76
N VAL A 14 -4.20 5.41 4.97
CA VAL A 14 -5.32 5.75 4.09
C VAL A 14 -5.00 7.01 3.27
N ALA A 15 -4.40 8.02 3.90
CA ALA A 15 -4.03 9.27 3.25
C ALA A 15 -2.94 9.08 2.19
N CYS A 16 -1.91 8.26 2.45
CA CYS A 16 -0.84 8.03 1.48
C CYS A 16 -1.34 7.35 0.19
N PRO A 17 -2.11 6.24 0.24
CA PRO A 17 -2.72 5.67 -0.97
C PRO A 17 -3.61 6.66 -1.74
N TRP A 18 -4.38 7.49 -1.02
CA TRP A 18 -5.22 8.51 -1.66
C TRP A 18 -4.38 9.56 -2.40
N LEU A 19 -3.29 10.04 -1.80
CA LEU A 19 -2.38 10.99 -2.45
C LEU A 19 -1.70 10.39 -3.68
N ILE A 20 -1.22 9.14 -3.57
CA ILE A 20 -0.55 8.45 -4.68
C ILE A 20 -1.52 8.24 -5.84
N THR A 21 -2.73 7.73 -5.58
CA THR A 21 -3.75 7.54 -6.63
C THR A 21 -4.20 8.84 -7.28
N ARG A 22 -4.17 9.95 -6.55
CA ARG A 22 -4.63 11.24 -7.07
C ARG A 22 -3.57 12.03 -7.82
N PHE A 23 -2.30 11.95 -7.42
CA PHE A 23 -1.26 12.86 -7.90
C PHE A 23 -0.05 12.18 -8.53
N VAL A 24 0.17 10.88 -8.30
CA VAL A 24 1.39 10.19 -8.74
C VAL A 24 1.10 9.08 -9.75
N ASP A 25 0.24 8.12 -9.41
CA ASP A 25 -0.11 6.97 -10.23
C ASP A 25 -1.60 6.65 -10.06
N ASN A 26 -2.42 7.06 -11.03
CA ASN A 26 -3.87 6.87 -10.95
C ASN A 26 -4.32 5.41 -11.13
N GLN A 27 -3.43 4.51 -11.57
CA GLN A 27 -3.66 3.07 -11.69
C GLN A 27 -2.95 2.30 -10.55
N ALA A 28 -2.53 2.98 -9.47
CA ALA A 28 -1.89 2.32 -8.35
C ALA A 28 -2.87 1.39 -7.62
N GLU A 29 -2.45 0.14 -7.45
CA GLU A 29 -3.18 -0.88 -6.68
C GLU A 29 -2.51 -1.04 -5.31
N PHE A 30 -3.30 -1.07 -4.23
CA PHE A 30 -2.79 -1.16 -2.85
C PHE A 30 -3.16 -2.47 -2.19
N LEU A 31 -2.15 -3.16 -1.67
CA LEU A 31 -2.31 -4.39 -0.90
C LEU A 31 -1.97 -4.13 0.57
N PHE A 32 -2.92 -4.45 1.45
CA PHE A 32 -2.78 -4.26 2.90
C PHE A 32 -2.54 -5.60 3.58
N VAL A 33 -1.33 -5.82 4.09
CA VAL A 33 -0.91 -7.10 4.69
C VAL A 33 -0.41 -6.94 6.13
N PRO A 34 -0.53 -7.96 6.99
CA PRO A 34 0.07 -7.92 8.33
C PRO A 34 1.53 -7.48 8.28
N LYS A 35 1.99 -6.74 9.31
CA LYS A 35 3.38 -6.23 9.36
C LYS A 35 4.42 -7.31 9.12
N SER A 36 4.19 -8.52 9.62
CA SER A 36 5.09 -9.68 9.45
C SER A 36 5.21 -10.19 8.02
N GLN A 37 4.27 -9.84 7.14
CA GLN A 37 4.18 -10.35 5.77
C GLN A 37 4.57 -9.29 4.72
N VAL A 38 4.88 -8.05 5.12
CA VAL A 38 5.18 -6.96 4.18
C VAL A 38 6.35 -7.33 3.28
N ASP A 39 7.47 -7.76 3.88
CA ASP A 39 8.70 -8.04 3.13
C ASP A 39 8.56 -9.30 2.25
N GLU A 40 7.86 -10.31 2.75
CA GLU A 40 7.57 -11.54 2.00
C GLU A 40 6.73 -11.24 0.76
N VAL A 41 5.64 -10.50 0.93
CA VAL A 41 4.71 -10.17 -0.17
C VAL A 41 5.37 -9.20 -1.16
N ALA A 42 6.23 -8.31 -0.69
CA ALA A 42 7.00 -7.40 -1.55
C ALA A 42 8.04 -8.12 -2.41
N ALA A 43 8.61 -9.22 -1.92
CA ALA A 43 9.55 -10.02 -2.71
C ALA A 43 8.86 -10.88 -3.79
N GLN A 44 7.56 -11.15 -3.64
CA GLN A 44 6.77 -12.01 -4.53
C GLN A 44 5.97 -11.25 -5.60
N THR A 45 5.91 -9.92 -5.50
CA THR A 45 5.11 -9.03 -6.37
C THR A 45 6.00 -8.18 -7.25
#